data_AF-A0A8T9CJ46-F1
#
_entry.id   AF-A0A8T9CJ46-F1
#
_cell.length_a   1.000
_cell.length_b   1.000
_cell.length_c   1.000
_cell.angle_alpha   90.00
_cell.angle_beta   90.00
_cell.angle_gamma   90.00
#
_symmetry.space_group_name_H-M   'P 1'
#
loop_
_entity.id
_entity.type
_entity.pdbx_description
1 polymer ?
#
loop_
_entity_poly.entity_id
_entity_poly.type
_entity_poly.pdbx_seq_one_letter_code
_entity_poly.pdbx_strand_id
1 'polypeptide(L)' 'MASAEVNSLFSVKGRKALVTGGTSGIGLMISKGLVTNGAKVYVCGLESDPIKEVEATLNDLGNTSGGSAVG' A
#
# COMPACT_ATOMS: atom_id res chain seq x y z
N MET A 1 -10.39 17.06 0.36
CA MET A 1 -10.09 18.31 1.06
C MET A 1 -9.04 18.01 2.11
N ALA A 2 -7.90 18.71 2.09
CA ALA A 2 -6.95 18.62 3.19
C ALA A 2 -7.52 19.43 4.35
N SER A 3 -7.66 18.81 5.52
CA SER A 3 -8.07 19.46 6.76
C SER A 3 -6.81 19.71 7.59
N ALA A 4 -6.73 20.86 8.27
CA ALA A 4 -5.60 21.19 9.13
C ALA A 4 -5.63 20.46 10.50
N GLU A 5 -6.60 19.58 10.71
CA GLU A 5 -6.63 18.67 11.84
C GLU A 5 -5.41 17.73 11.78
N VAL A 6 -4.58 17.74 12.82
CA VAL A 6 -3.32 16.97 12.90
C VAL A 6 -3.52 15.49 12.56
N ASN A 7 -4.64 14.89 13.01
CA ASN A 7 -4.98 13.49 12.76
C ASN A 7 -5.28 13.18 11.28
N SER A 8 -5.67 14.18 10.49
CA SER A 8 -6.00 14.02 9.07
C SER A 8 -4.86 14.42 8.13
N LEU A 9 -3.90 15.23 8.63
CA LEU A 9 -2.83 15.82 7.83
C LEU A 9 -1.96 14.77 7.13
N PHE A 10 -1.66 13.66 7.83
CA PHE A 10 -0.83 12.57 7.33
C PHE A 10 -1.62 11.31 6.96
N SER A 11 -2.95 11.37 7.00
CA SER A 11 -3.78 10.19 6.72
C SER A 11 -3.73 9.83 5.23
N VAL A 12 -3.44 8.56 4.96
CA VAL A 12 -3.50 7.97 3.61
C VAL A 12 -4.75 7.10 3.43
N LYS A 13 -5.64 7.06 4.43
CA LYS A 13 -6.86 6.24 4.38
C LYS A 13 -7.73 6.64 3.19
N GLY A 14 -8.12 5.66 2.39
CA GLY A 14 -8.91 5.84 1.17
C GLY A 14 -8.17 6.49 0.00
N ARG A 15 -6.86 6.79 0.13
CA ARG A 15 -6.03 7.28 -0.97
C ARG A 15 -5.60 6.13 -1.87
N LYS A 16 -5.26 6.45 -3.12
CA LYS A 16 -4.65 5.52 -4.08
C LYS A 16 -3.18 5.88 -4.24
N ALA A 17 -2.29 4.91 -4.15
CA ALA A 17 -0.85 5.08 -4.31
C ALA A 17 -0.29 4.04 -5.29
N LEU A 18 0.65 4.44 -6.16
CA LEU A 18 1.43 3.54 -7.00
C LEU A 18 2.84 3.45 -6.43
N VAL A 19 3.33 2.23 -6.20
CA VAL A 19 4.68 1.97 -5.71
C VAL A 19 5.43 1.16 -6.75
N THR A 20 6.40 1.79 -7.40
CA THR A 20 7.36 1.12 -8.29
C THR A 20 8.42 0.40 -7.48
N GLY A 21 8.82 -0.80 -7.92
CA GLY A 21 9.68 -1.69 -7.12
C GLY A 21 9.01 -2.12 -5.81
N GLY A 22 7.68 -2.16 -5.76
CA GLY A 22 6.92 -2.43 -4.53
C GLY A 22 6.94 -3.89 -4.07
N THR A 23 7.65 -4.75 -4.79
CA THR A 23 7.71 -6.22 -4.61
C THR A 23 8.77 -6.65 -3.59
N SER A 24 9.80 -5.83 -3.34
CA SER A 24 10.89 -6.18 -2.43
C SER A 24 11.50 -4.95 -1.72
N GLY A 25 12.40 -5.19 -0.77
CA GLY A 25 13.21 -4.17 -0.12
C GLY A 25 12.38 -3.00 0.45
N ILE A 26 12.81 -1.77 0.15
CA ILE A 26 12.17 -0.54 0.63
C ILE A 26 10.78 -0.35 0.02
N GLY A 27 10.59 -0.67 -1.27
CA GLY A 27 9.30 -0.53 -1.92
C GLY A 27 8.23 -1.44 -1.30
N LEU A 28 8.61 -2.65 -0.90
CA LEU A 28 7.72 -3.53 -0.14
C LEU A 28 7.36 -2.95 1.23
N MET A 29 8.34 -2.37 1.95
CA MET A 29 8.08 -1.74 3.24
C MET A 29 7.14 -0.53 3.12
N ILE A 30 7.30 0.28 2.06
CA ILE A 30 6.39 1.38 1.75
C ILE A 30 4.98 0.85 1.45
N SER A 31 4.87 -0.18 0.61
CA SER A 31 3.58 -0.79 0.25
C SER A 31 2.86 -1.32 1.48
N LYS A 32 3.57 -2.04 2.37
CA LYS A 32 3.04 -2.51 3.66
C LYS A 32 2.54 -1.34 4.51
N GLY A 33 3.35 -0.30 4.70
CA GLY A 33 2.96 0.87 5.49
C GLY A 33 1.70 1.55 4.95
N LEU A 34 1.61 1.75 3.64
CA LEU A 34 0.46 2.38 3.00
C LEU A 34 -0.82 1.53 3.12
N VAL A 35 -0.74 0.23 2.85
CA VAL A 35 -1.89 -0.67 2.96
C VAL A 35 -2.35 -0.79 4.42
N THR A 36 -1.44 -0.96 5.38
CA THR A 36 -1.78 -0.99 6.81
C THR A 36 -2.45 0.31 7.28
N ASN A 37 -2.21 1.44 6.61
CA ASN A 37 -2.86 2.73 6.91
C ASN A 37 -4.10 3.02 6.06
N GLY A 38 -4.66 2.01 5.39
CA GLY A 38 -5.96 2.11 4.71
C GLY A 38 -5.89 2.68 3.30
N ALA A 39 -4.71 2.72 2.67
CA ALA A 39 -4.58 3.10 1.27
C ALA A 39 -4.86 1.91 0.34
N LYS A 40 -5.31 2.22 -0.88
CA LYS A 40 -5.27 1.29 -2.01
C LYS A 40 -3.94 1.43 -2.75
N VAL A 41 -3.12 0.40 -2.72
CA VAL A 41 -1.77 0.41 -3.28
C VAL A 41 -1.74 -0.41 -4.58
N TYR A 42 -1.18 0.18 -5.63
CA TYR A 42 -0.81 -0.54 -6.84
C TYR A 42 0.68 -0.84 -6.77
N VAL A 43 1.03 -2.11 -6.84
CA VAL A 43 2.42 -2.58 -6.78
C VAL A 43 2.89 -2.80 -8.21
N CYS A 44 4.05 -2.26 -8.56
CA CYS A 44 4.69 -2.50 -9.85
C CYS A 44 6.08 -3.08 -9.62
N GLY A 45 6.42 -4.11 -10.41
CA GLY A 45 7.69 -4.83 -10.36
C GLY A 45 8.06 -5.37 -11.74
N LEU A 46 9.14 -6.14 -11.80
CA LEU A 46 9.55 -6.86 -13.00
C LEU A 46 8.73 -8.15 -13.16
N GLU A 47 8.71 -8.73 -14.36
CA GLU A 47 8.01 -9.99 -14.64
C GLU A 47 8.54 -11.16 -13.78
N SER A 48 9.81 -11.11 -13.39
CA SER A 48 10.44 -12.08 -12.49
C SER A 48 10.04 -11.93 -11.02
N ASP A 49 9.35 -10.85 -10.65
CA ASP A 49 9.03 -10.57 -9.26
C ASP A 49 7.82 -11.35 -8.76
N PRO A 50 7.74 -11.67 -7.46
CA PRO A 50 6.63 -12.41 -6.87
C PRO A 50 5.39 -11.53 -6.63
N ILE A 51 4.89 -10.86 -7.67
CA ILE A 51 3.80 -9.86 -7.58
C ILE A 51 2.55 -10.42 -6.89
N LYS A 52 2.10 -11.61 -7.29
CA LYS A 52 0.88 -12.23 -6.72
C LYS A 52 1.02 -12.61 -5.24
N GLU A 53 2.20 -13.06 -4.84
CA GLU A 53 2.48 -13.41 -3.44
C GLU A 53 2.52 -12.15 -2.57
N VAL A 54 3.15 -11.10 -3.08
CA VAL A 54 3.19 -9.79 -2.43
C VAL A 54 1.78 -9.21 -2.33
N GLU A 55 0.98 -9.27 -3.38
CA GLU A 55 -0.41 -8.83 -3.39
C GLU A 55 -1.23 -9.53 -2.30
N ALA A 56 -1.16 -10.86 -2.21
CA ALA A 56 -1.85 -11.64 -1.19
C ALA A 56 -1.42 -11.21 0.23
N THR A 57 -0.11 -11.12 0.45
CA THR A 57 0.47 -10.69 1.73
C THR A 57 0.00 -9.29 2.13
N LEU A 58 -0.03 -8.36 1.17
CA LEU A 58 -0.45 -6.98 1.42
C LEU A 58 -1.95 -6.89 1.69
N ASN A 59 -2.79 -7.63 0.96
CA ASN A 59 -4.23 -7.67 1.20
C ASN A 59 -4.55 -8.24 2.59
N ASP A 60 -3.84 -9.28 3.03
CA ASP A 60 -3.97 -9.81 4.39
C ASP A 60 -3.67 -8.76 5.46
N LEU A 61 -2.63 -7.93 5.25
CA LEU A 61 -2.28 -6.82 6.15
C LEU A 61 -3.31 -5.68 6.13
N GLY A 62 -3.96 -5.44 5.00
CA GLY A 62 -4.90 -4.33 4.79
C GLY A 62 -6.32 -4.56 5.34
N ASN A 63 -6.69 -5.82 5.61
CA ASN A 63 -8.05 -6.21 6.00
C ASN A 63 -8.59 -5.44 7.21
N THR A 64 -7.74 -5.16 8.20
CA THR A 64 -8.16 -4.49 9.44
C THR A 64 -8.31 -2.98 9.29
N SER A 65 -7.59 -2.36 8.35
CA SER A 65 -7.51 -0.91 8.17
C SER A 65 -8.29 -0.38 6.96
N GLY A 66 -8.82 -1.28 6.13
CA GLY A 66 -9.52 -0.96 4.89
C GLY A 66 -8.57 -0.68 3.72
N GLY A 67 -7.31 -1.07 3.85
CA GLY A 67 -6.33 -0.99 2.78
C GLY A 67 -6.42 -2.19 1.85
N SER A 68 -5.91 -2.05 0.64
CA SER A 68 -5.85 -3.15 -0.33
C SER A 68 -4.65 -2.97 -1.25
N ALA A 69 -4.16 -4.06 -1.82
CA ALA A 69 -3.13 -4.07 -2.84
C ALA A 69 -3.62 -4.71 -4.13
N VAL A 70 -3.10 -4.23 -5.24
CA VAL A 70 -3.26 -4.82 -6.58
C VAL A 70 -1.88 -4.82 -7.21
N GLY A 71 -1.42 -5.99 -7.67
CA GLY A 71 -0.13 -6.17 -8.33
C GLY A 71 -0.27 -6.37 -9.83
#